data_AF-A0A849ITS5-F1
#
_entry.id   AF-A0A849ITS5-F1
#
_cell.length_a   1.000
_cell.length_b   1.000
_cell.length_c   1.000
_cell.angle_alpha   90.00
_cell.angle_beta   90.00
_cell.angle_gamma   90.00
#
_symmetry.space_group_name_H-M   'P 1'
#
loop_
_entity.id
_entity.type
_entity.pdbx_description
1 polymer ?
#
loop_
_entity_poly.entity_id
_entity_poly.type
_entity_poly.pdbx_seq_one_letter_code
_entity_poly.pdbx_strand_id
1 'polypeptide(L)' 'MLDSQARELAAELDRRDQIGWLRQRFWLEPDGPIYLDGNSLGRLPLRSLDRVDQVMRTEWGGGLVG' A
#
# COMPACT_ATOMS: atom_id res chain seq x y z
N MET A 1 21.81 -21.60 -11.82
CA MET A 1 22.79 -20.50 -11.98
C MET A 1 22.16 -19.22 -12.53
N LEU A 2 21.22 -19.25 -13.47
CA LEU A 2 20.54 -18.03 -13.97
C LEU A 2 19.61 -17.37 -12.93
N ASP A 3 18.94 -18.18 -12.10
CA ASP A 3 17.91 -17.71 -11.16
C ASP A 3 18.47 -16.88 -9.99
N SER A 4 19.69 -17.21 -9.53
CA SER A 4 20.37 -16.44 -8.47
C SER A 4 20.82 -15.06 -8.96
N GLN A 5 21.31 -14.98 -10.20
CA GLN A 5 21.70 -13.70 -10.82
C GLN A 5 20.48 -12.80 -11.05
N ALA A 6 19.37 -13.36 -11.52
CA ALA A 6 18.13 -12.61 -11.70
C ALA A 6 17.61 -12.04 -10.37
N ARG A 7 17.68 -12.83 -9.29
CA ARG A 7 17.27 -12.40 -7.95
C ARG A 7 18.18 -11.29 -7.39
N GLU A 8 19.49 -11.41 -7.54
CA GLU A 8 20.46 -10.39 -7.13
C GLU A 8 20.25 -9.08 -7.88
N LEU A 9 20.02 -9.16 -9.19
CA LEU A 9 19.72 -8.00 -10.02
C LEU A 9 18.42 -7.31 -9.57
N ALA A 10 17.35 -8.07 -9.31
CA ALA A 10 16.09 -7.51 -8.81
C ALA A 10 16.30 -6.76 -7.48
N ALA A 11 17.05 -7.36 -6.54
CA ALA A 11 17.34 -6.72 -5.25
C ALA A 11 18.20 -5.46 -5.37
N GLU A 12 19.10 -5.37 -6.36
CA GLU A 12 19.84 -4.14 -6.66
C GLU A 12 18.93 -3.07 -7.24
N LEU A 13 18.01 -3.43 -8.14
CA LEU A 13 17.04 -2.50 -8.72
C LEU A 13 16.10 -1.95 -7.64
N ASP A 14 15.61 -2.79 -6.73
CA ASP A 14 14.78 -2.36 -5.60
C ASP A 14 15.52 -1.35 -4.70
N ARG A 15 16.82 -1.57 -4.45
CA ARG A 15 17.64 -0.63 -3.66
C ARG A 15 17.87 0.71 -4.34
N ARG A 16 17.82 0.76 -5.67
CA ARG A 16 18.01 1.97 -6.48
C ARG A 16 16.71 2.71 -6.78
N ASP A 17 15.56 2.14 -6.40
CA ASP A 17 14.26 2.76 -6.64
C ASP A 17 14.08 4.05 -5.83
N GLN A 18 14.10 5.19 -6.51
CA GLN A 18 13.95 6.52 -5.92
C GLN A 18 12.59 6.73 -5.24
N ILE A 19 11.58 5.93 -5.59
CA ILE A 19 10.23 6.00 -5.03
C ILE A 19 9.85 4.77 -4.21
N GLY A 20 10.79 3.84 -3.96
CA GLY A 20 10.52 2.59 -3.25
C GLY A 20 9.95 2.79 -1.83
N TRP A 21 10.24 3.94 -1.21
CA TRP A 21 9.68 4.35 0.08
C TRP A 21 8.15 4.53 0.06
N LEU A 22 7.55 4.82 -1.10
CA LEU A 22 6.09 4.96 -1.24
C LEU A 22 5.36 3.66 -0.91
N ARG A 23 6.02 2.49 -1.07
CA ARG A 23 5.47 1.19 -0.70
C ARG A 23 4.97 1.14 0.74
N GLN A 24 5.64 1.86 1.66
CA GLN A 24 5.28 1.93 3.08
C GLN A 24 3.97 2.72 3.34
N ARG A 25 3.45 3.43 2.33
CA ARG A 25 2.20 4.20 2.45
C ARG A 25 0.95 3.35 2.15
N PHE A 26 1.12 2.08 1.80
CA PHE A 26 0.05 1.15 1.48
C PHE A 26 -0.02 0.01 2.49
N TRP A 27 -1.23 -0.50 2.72
CA TRP A 27 -1.43 -1.72 3.46
C TRP A 27 -0.88 -2.91 2.66
N LEU A 28 0.02 -3.67 3.27
CA LEU A 28 0.60 -4.88 2.73
C LEU A 28 0.30 -6.02 3.70
N GLU A 29 -0.48 -6.99 3.25
CA GLU A 29 -0.72 -8.19 4.04
C GLU A 29 0.61 -8.94 4.22
N PRO A 30 0.95 -9.32 5.47
CA PRO A 30 2.06 -10.24 5.72
C PRO A 30 1.84 -11.52 4.90
N ASP A 31 2.88 -11.97 4.20
CA ASP A 31 2.83 -13.13 3.30
C ASP A 31 1.76 -13.02 2.19
N GLY A 32 1.31 -11.80 1.91
CA GLY A 32 0.33 -11.51 0.86
C GLY A 32 0.89 -11.72 -0.56
N PRO A 33 0.01 -11.80 -1.57
CA PRO A 33 0.41 -12.11 -2.93
C PRO A 33 1.23 -10.98 -3.59
N ILE A 34 2.01 -11.36 -4.61
CA ILE A 34 2.52 -10.43 -5.61
C ILE A 34 1.33 -9.92 -6.44
N TYR A 35 0.77 -8.80 -6.01
CA TYR A 35 -0.42 -8.22 -6.62
C TYR A 35 -0.05 -7.40 -7.87
N LEU A 36 -0.44 -7.91 -9.03
CA LEU A 36 -0.15 -7.32 -10.35
C LEU A 36 -1.39 -6.73 -11.05
N ASP A 37 -2.55 -6.68 -10.39
CA ASP A 37 -3.82 -6.16 -10.93
C ASP A 37 -4.24 -4.81 -10.31
N GLY A 38 -3.25 -4.00 -9.91
CA GLY A 38 -3.49 -2.68 -9.30
C GLY A 38 -4.14 -1.66 -10.23
N ASN A 39 -4.23 -1.97 -11.53
CA ASN A 39 -4.98 -1.21 -12.53
C ASN A 39 -6.51 -1.36 -12.38
N SER A 40 -6.98 -2.47 -11.79
CA SER A 40 -8.40 -2.71 -11.54
C SER A 40 -8.78 -2.16 -10.17
N LEU A 41 -8.09 -2.62 -9.13
CA LEU A 41 -8.27 -2.14 -7.75
C LEU A 41 -6.93 -1.81 -7.13
N GLY A 42 -6.66 -0.52 -6.92
CA GLY A 42 -5.43 -0.10 -6.26
C GLY A 42 -5.32 -0.67 -4.84
N ARG A 43 -4.09 -1.00 -4.41
CA ARG A 43 -3.84 -1.36 -3.00
C ARG A 43 -4.30 -0.24 -2.08
N LEU A 44 -4.80 -0.60 -0.91
CA LEU A 44 -5.31 0.34 0.09
C LEU A 44 -4.20 1.28 0.59
N PRO A 45 -4.31 2.61 0.37
CA PRO A 45 -3.44 3.58 1.04
C PRO A 45 -3.75 3.65 2.53
N LEU A 46 -2.73 3.68 3.40
CA LEU A 46 -2.93 3.78 4.86
C LEU A 46 -3.67 5.05 5.26
N ARG A 47 -3.42 6.17 4.57
CA ARG A 47 -4.13 7.45 4.77
C ARG A 47 -5.64 7.35 4.56
N SER A 48 -6.11 6.39 3.75
CA SER A 48 -7.54 6.19 3.53
C SER A 48 -8.22 5.67 4.80
N LEU A 49 -7.52 4.86 5.61
CA LEU A 49 -8.03 4.39 6.90
C LEU A 49 -8.30 5.57 7.84
N ASP A 50 -7.33 6.47 8.00
CA ASP A 50 -7.46 7.66 8.84
C ASP A 50 -8.63 8.54 8.39
N ARG A 51 -8.77 8.75 7.06
CA ARG A 51 -9.83 9.59 6.51
C ARG A 51 -11.21 8.97 6.75
N VAL A 52 -11.34 7.66 6.51
CA VAL A 52 -12.61 6.96 6.75
C VAL A 52 -12.97 6.97 8.23
N ASP A 53 -12.00 6.75 9.13
CA ASP A 53 -12.23 6.80 10.58
C ASP A 53 -12.74 8.18 11.03
N GLN A 54 -12.12 9.26 10.53
CA GLN A 54 -12.56 10.63 10.79
C GLN A 54 -14.00 10.88 10.31
N VAL A 55 -14.33 10.45 9.09
CA VAL A 55 -15.69 10.61 8.55
C VAL A 55 -16.71 9.89 9.44
N MET A 56 -16.42 8.64 9.81
CA MET A 56 -17.37 7.82 10.56
C MET A 56 -17.54 8.32 11.99
N ARG A 57 -16.44 8.60 12.70
CA ARG A 57 -16.49 8.94 14.13
C ARG A 57 -16.84 10.38 14.39
N THR A 58 -16.26 11.31 13.63
CA THR A 58 -16.36 12.74 13.91
C THR A 58 -17.44 13.40 13.08
N GLU A 59 -17.41 13.22 11.77
CA GLU A 59 -18.30 13.95 10.86
C GLU A 59 -19.72 13.39 10.92
N TRP A 60 -19.88 12.07 10.76
CA TRP A 60 -21.19 11.43 10.82
C TRP A 60 -21.63 11.17 12.26
N GLY A 61 -20.80 10.53 13.09
CA GLY A 61 -21.14 10.20 14.47
C GLY A 61 -21.45 11.43 15.36
N GLY A 62 -20.81 12.57 15.09
CA GLY A 62 -21.04 13.82 15.82
C GLY A 62 -22.08 14.76 15.20
N GLY A 63 -22.37 14.60 13.91
CA GLY A 63 -23.32 15.43 13.14
C GLY A 63 -24.77 14.96 13.23
N LEU A 64 -25.24 14.58 14.43
CA LEU A 64 -26.64 14.16 14.61
C LEU A 64 -27.56 15.37 14.43
N VAL A 65 -28.50 15.26 13.51
CA VAL A 65 -29.54 16.28 13.27
C VAL A 65 -30.61 16.13 14.35
N GLY A 66 -30.92 17.24 15.03
CA GLY A 66 -32.01 17.38 15.99
C GLY A 66 -32.72 18.71 15.80
#